data_AF-A0A1I7KNN0-F1
#
_entry.id   AF-A0A1I7KNN0-F1
#
_cell.length_a   1.000
_cell.length_b   1.000
_cell.length_c   1.000
_cell.angle_alpha   90.00
_cell.angle_beta   90.00
_cell.angle_gamma   90.00
#
_symmetry.space_group_name_H-M   'P 1'
#
loop_
_entity.id
_entity.type
_entity.pdbx_description
1 polymer ?
#
loop_
_entity_poly.entity_id
_entity_poly.type
_entity_poly.pdbx_seq_one_letter_code
_entity_poly.pdbx_strand_id
1 'polypeptide(L)'
;MYKVLIAAAFMTVSTAASAQAVVGQAAPAFTATDTSGKAVSLSDFKGKYVVLEWVNPECPFVKKHYDSGNMPATQKHANGKGVVWLSIDTTDGVAGNPKATAALASWLKGRNASPNAILVDSGKIGRAYGARTTPHMYVIDPAGKLVYAGAIDSKPSTNPADIPGAINYVTQAIDEVSAGKPVSRPITQPYGCSVKYAAS
;
A
#
# COMPACT_ATOMS: atom_id res chain seq x y z
N MET A 1 -61.11 -4.19 25.26
CA MET A 1 -60.24 -3.22 24.57
C MET A 1 -58.79 -3.66 24.76
N TYR A 2 -58.22 -4.41 23.80
CA TYR A 2 -56.82 -4.86 23.88
C TYR A 2 -55.91 -3.83 23.18
N LYS A 3 -55.00 -3.22 23.94
CA LYS A 3 -53.95 -2.35 23.40
C LYS A 3 -52.76 -3.22 22.98
N VAL A 4 -52.55 -3.34 21.67
CA VAL A 4 -51.35 -3.94 21.09
C VAL A 4 -50.23 -2.89 21.15
N LEU A 5 -49.16 -3.18 21.90
CA LEU A 5 -47.94 -2.38 21.92
C LEU A 5 -46.98 -2.93 20.86
N ILE A 6 -46.79 -2.18 19.77
CA ILE A 6 -45.80 -2.48 18.74
C ILE A 6 -44.47 -1.86 19.19
N ALA A 7 -43.52 -2.70 19.59
CA ALA A 7 -42.14 -2.28 19.85
C ALA A 7 -41.40 -2.12 18.51
N ALA A 8 -41.15 -0.89 18.10
CA ALA A 8 -40.33 -0.59 16.92
C ALA A 8 -38.84 -0.75 17.30
N ALA A 9 -38.21 -1.81 16.81
CA ALA A 9 -36.77 -1.99 16.91
C ALA A 9 -36.07 -1.04 15.92
N PHE A 10 -35.42 0.00 16.43
CA PHE A 10 -34.55 0.86 15.65
C PHE A 10 -33.24 0.12 15.35
N MET A 11 -33.14 -0.48 14.16
CA MET A 11 -31.85 -0.89 13.60
C MET A 11 -31.07 0.38 13.23
N THR A 12 -30.09 0.74 14.04
CA THR A 12 -29.10 1.76 13.68
C THR A 12 -28.22 1.22 12.56
N VAL A 13 -28.51 1.59 11.32
CA VAL A 13 -27.60 1.38 10.20
C VAL A 13 -26.43 2.35 10.41
N SER A 14 -25.31 1.84 10.94
CA SER A 14 -24.06 2.59 10.97
C SER A 14 -23.58 2.77 9.54
N THR A 15 -23.80 3.96 9.00
CA THR A 15 -23.12 4.40 7.78
C THR A 15 -21.65 4.58 8.15
N ALA A 16 -20.84 3.56 7.88
CA ALA A 16 -19.39 3.69 7.93
C ALA A 16 -19.00 4.74 6.87
N ALA A 17 -18.89 6.00 7.30
CA ALA A 17 -18.14 7.00 6.55
C ALA A 17 -16.73 6.42 6.39
N SER A 18 -16.31 6.15 5.15
CA SER A 18 -14.96 5.66 4.86
C SER A 18 -13.93 6.71 5.27
N ALA A 19 -13.52 6.68 6.54
CA ALA A 19 -12.36 7.41 7.00
C ALA A 19 -11.12 6.82 6.31
N GLN A 20 -10.24 7.70 5.80
CA GLN A 20 -8.96 7.27 5.25
C GLN A 20 -8.15 6.54 6.33
N ALA A 21 -7.28 5.62 5.93
CA ALA A 21 -6.43 4.90 6.86
C ALA A 21 -5.65 5.85 7.78
N VAL A 22 -5.67 5.57 9.08
CA VAL A 22 -5.00 6.37 10.11
C VAL A 22 -3.98 5.49 10.82
N VAL A 23 -2.74 5.96 10.93
CA VAL A 23 -1.71 5.24 11.69
C VAL A 23 -2.15 5.13 13.14
N GLY A 24 -2.05 3.95 13.71
CA GLY A 24 -2.60 3.66 15.03
C GLY A 24 -3.99 3.00 15.02
N GLN A 25 -4.64 2.88 13.86
CA GLN A 25 -5.96 2.26 13.72
C GLN A 25 -5.91 0.97 12.90
N ALA A 26 -7.02 0.23 12.89
CA ALA A 26 -7.19 -0.91 11.99
C ALA A 26 -7.02 -0.44 10.53
N ALA A 27 -6.20 -1.15 9.77
CA ALA A 27 -6.00 -0.88 8.36
C ALA A 27 -7.30 -1.20 7.58
N PRO A 28 -7.74 -0.34 6.63
CA PRO A 28 -8.93 -0.61 5.84
C PRO A 28 -8.85 -1.96 5.12
N ALA A 29 -9.89 -2.78 5.27
CA ALA A 29 -9.99 -4.05 4.58
C ALA A 29 -10.14 -3.85 3.07
N PHE A 30 -9.53 -4.71 2.29
CA PHE A 30 -9.70 -4.75 0.85
C PHE A 30 -9.57 -6.17 0.29
N THR A 31 -10.13 -6.34 -0.90
CA THR A 31 -9.85 -7.44 -1.82
C THR A 31 -9.61 -6.82 -3.19
N ALA A 32 -8.53 -7.23 -3.85
CA ALA A 32 -8.22 -6.86 -5.23
C ALA A 32 -7.82 -8.10 -6.03
N THR A 33 -7.84 -7.95 -7.35
CA THR A 33 -7.29 -8.94 -8.26
C THR A 33 -5.82 -8.60 -8.51
N ASP A 34 -4.96 -9.60 -8.43
CA ASP A 34 -3.55 -9.44 -8.82
C ASP A 34 -3.35 -9.56 -10.34
N THR A 35 -2.15 -9.27 -10.82
CA THR A 35 -1.83 -9.34 -12.25
C THR A 35 -1.91 -10.75 -12.85
N SER A 36 -2.06 -11.80 -12.04
CA SER A 36 -2.27 -13.19 -12.47
C SER A 36 -3.75 -13.60 -12.49
N GLY A 37 -4.66 -12.70 -12.08
CA GLY A 37 -6.09 -12.95 -11.99
C GLY A 37 -6.53 -13.55 -10.64
N LYS A 38 -5.63 -13.68 -9.67
CA LYS A 38 -5.95 -14.22 -8.35
C LYS A 38 -6.50 -13.13 -7.44
N ALA A 39 -7.55 -13.45 -6.68
CA ALA A 39 -8.03 -12.58 -5.61
C ALA A 39 -7.04 -12.57 -4.43
N VAL A 40 -6.69 -11.37 -3.97
CA VAL A 40 -5.82 -11.13 -2.82
C VAL A 40 -6.55 -10.18 -1.87
N SER A 41 -6.73 -10.64 -0.63
CA SER A 41 -7.33 -9.86 0.45
C SER A 41 -6.29 -9.53 1.52
N LEU A 42 -6.44 -8.39 2.19
CA LEU A 42 -5.56 -8.06 3.33
C LEU A 42 -5.62 -9.14 4.43
N SER A 43 -6.81 -9.74 4.63
CA SER A 43 -7.03 -10.82 5.60
C SER A 43 -6.24 -12.10 5.31
N ASP A 44 -5.79 -12.32 4.07
CA ASP A 44 -4.98 -13.49 3.68
C ASP A 44 -3.61 -13.48 4.39
N PHE A 45 -3.21 -12.32 4.90
CA PHE A 45 -1.93 -12.09 5.56
C PHE A 45 -2.06 -11.84 7.07
N LYS A 46 -3.20 -12.22 7.68
CA LYS A 46 -3.38 -12.12 9.13
C LYS A 46 -2.23 -12.81 9.87
N GLY A 47 -1.70 -12.15 10.90
CA GLY A 47 -0.55 -12.65 11.65
C GLY A 47 0.82 -12.34 11.01
N LYS A 48 0.85 -11.64 9.87
CA LYS A 48 2.09 -11.19 9.21
C LYS A 48 2.14 -9.67 9.14
N TYR A 49 3.35 -9.13 9.10
CA TYR A 49 3.54 -7.75 8.65
C TYR A 49 3.28 -7.66 7.15
N VAL A 50 2.67 -6.56 6.72
CA VAL A 50 2.36 -6.29 5.31
C VAL A 50 2.82 -4.88 4.96
N VAL A 51 3.56 -4.73 3.86
CA VAL A 51 3.87 -3.45 3.23
C VAL A 51 2.97 -3.25 2.02
N LEU A 52 2.32 -2.09 1.93
CA LEU A 52 1.66 -1.64 0.72
C LEU A 52 2.51 -0.56 0.06
N GLU A 53 2.71 -0.69 -1.24
CA GLU A 53 3.45 0.25 -2.07
C GLU A 53 2.53 0.75 -3.18
N TRP A 54 2.19 2.04 -3.20
CA TRP A 54 1.58 2.64 -4.39
C TRP A 54 2.63 2.87 -5.46
N VAL A 55 2.49 2.21 -6.61
CA VAL A 55 3.44 2.27 -7.72
C VAL A 55 2.77 2.85 -8.96
N ASN A 56 3.56 3.55 -9.78
CA ASN A 56 3.19 3.93 -11.14
C ASN A 56 4.48 3.94 -12.00
N PRO A 57 4.60 3.06 -13.02
CA PRO A 57 5.78 2.95 -13.89
C PRO A 57 6.20 4.22 -14.64
N GLU A 58 5.31 5.19 -14.81
CA GLU A 58 5.57 6.45 -15.51
C GLU A 58 6.19 7.51 -14.60
N CYS A 59 6.02 7.38 -13.28
CA CYS A 59 6.53 8.34 -12.31
C CYS A 59 8.07 8.34 -12.23
N PRO A 60 8.76 9.48 -12.40
CA PRO A 60 10.22 9.55 -12.30
C PRO A 60 10.76 9.24 -10.90
N PHE A 61 9.99 9.49 -9.84
CA PHE A 61 10.38 9.09 -8.48
C PHE A 61 10.35 7.57 -8.33
N VAL A 62 9.30 6.92 -8.83
CA VAL A 62 9.22 5.45 -8.88
C VAL A 62 10.38 4.89 -9.72
N LYS A 63 10.62 5.42 -10.92
CA LYS A 63 11.76 5.03 -11.77
C LYS A 63 13.09 5.13 -11.03
N LYS A 64 13.38 6.24 -10.33
CA LYS A 64 14.58 6.38 -9.48
C LYS A 64 14.76 5.18 -8.56
N HIS A 65 13.73 4.79 -7.81
CA HIS A 65 13.86 3.70 -6.83
C HIS A 65 13.97 2.32 -7.47
N TYR A 66 13.27 2.08 -8.57
CA TYR A 66 13.33 0.79 -9.24
C TYR A 66 14.58 0.60 -10.11
N ASP A 67 14.92 1.59 -10.93
CA ASP A 67 16.04 1.53 -11.87
C ASP A 67 17.40 1.48 -11.16
N SER A 68 17.50 2.08 -9.96
CA SER A 68 18.69 1.99 -9.10
C SER A 68 18.79 0.69 -8.29
N GLY A 69 17.73 -0.13 -8.28
CA GLY A 69 17.65 -1.32 -7.42
C GLY A 69 17.28 -1.04 -5.95
N ASN A 70 17.04 0.21 -5.55
CA ASN A 70 16.68 0.57 -4.17
C ASN A 70 15.35 -0.03 -3.72
N MET A 71 14.29 0.06 -4.53
CA MET A 71 13.00 -0.57 -4.25
C MET A 71 13.11 -2.11 -4.24
N PRO A 72 13.70 -2.76 -5.27
CA PRO A 72 13.98 -4.19 -5.23
C PRO A 72 14.75 -4.67 -3.99
N ALA A 73 15.78 -3.92 -3.55
CA ALA A 73 16.53 -4.25 -2.33
C ALA A 73 15.66 -4.14 -1.08
N THR A 74 14.84 -3.08 -0.98
CA THR A 74 13.89 -2.89 0.12
C THR A 74 12.84 -4.01 0.18
N GLN A 75 12.30 -4.41 -0.97
CA GLN A 75 11.36 -5.54 -1.11
C GLN A 75 12.01 -6.86 -0.67
N LYS A 76 13.24 -7.14 -1.12
CA LYS A 76 13.97 -8.36 -0.74
C LYS A 76 14.30 -8.38 0.75
N HIS A 77 14.66 -7.25 1.33
CA HIS A 77 14.87 -7.10 2.79
C HIS A 77 13.61 -7.42 3.57
N ALA A 78 12.47 -6.86 3.16
CA ALA A 78 11.16 -7.16 3.73
C ALA A 78 10.84 -8.66 3.68
N ASN A 79 10.96 -9.27 2.50
CA ASN A 79 10.70 -10.69 2.29
C ASN A 79 11.62 -11.59 3.12
N GLY A 80 12.90 -11.23 3.23
CA GLY A 80 13.88 -11.96 4.06
C GLY A 80 13.52 -11.98 5.55
N LYS A 81 12.68 -11.04 5.99
CA LYS A 81 12.12 -10.97 7.35
C LYS A 81 10.71 -11.54 7.45
N GLY A 82 10.21 -12.19 6.40
CA GLY A 82 8.86 -12.75 6.36
C GLY A 82 7.75 -11.71 6.24
N VAL A 83 8.09 -10.46 5.93
CA VAL A 83 7.12 -9.38 5.67
C VAL A 83 6.55 -9.55 4.26
N VAL A 84 5.25 -9.43 4.12
CA VAL A 84 4.56 -9.50 2.83
C VAL A 84 4.61 -8.14 2.15
N TRP A 85 4.99 -8.07 0.88
CA TRP A 85 5.00 -6.86 0.08
C TRP A 85 3.95 -6.90 -1.03
N LEU A 86 3.06 -5.90 -1.07
CA LEU A 86 2.02 -5.74 -2.09
C LEU A 86 2.27 -4.43 -2.86
N SER A 87 2.59 -4.54 -4.15
CA SER A 87 2.69 -3.36 -5.03
C SER A 87 1.33 -3.12 -5.68
N ILE A 88 0.82 -1.89 -5.61
CA ILE A 88 -0.54 -1.52 -6.00
C ILE A 88 -0.47 -0.39 -7.03
N ASP A 89 -1.06 -0.61 -8.20
CA ASP A 89 -1.25 0.43 -9.21
C ASP A 89 -2.73 0.81 -9.29
N THR A 90 -3.00 2.11 -9.20
CA THR A 90 -4.36 2.70 -9.28
C THR A 90 -4.55 3.51 -10.57
N THR A 91 -3.62 3.40 -11.52
CA THR A 91 -3.64 4.20 -12.73
C THR A 91 -4.90 3.86 -13.55
N ASP A 92 -5.66 4.89 -13.90
CA ASP A 92 -6.86 4.73 -14.71
C ASP A 92 -6.58 3.95 -16.00
N GLY A 93 -7.52 3.07 -16.36
CA GLY A 93 -7.39 2.18 -17.52
C GLY A 93 -6.43 0.99 -17.36
N VAL A 94 -5.78 0.80 -16.19
CA VAL A 94 -5.00 -0.42 -15.89
C VAL A 94 -5.90 -1.53 -15.37
N ALA A 95 -6.73 -1.25 -14.36
CA ALA A 95 -7.67 -2.21 -13.82
C ALA A 95 -8.68 -2.67 -14.90
N GLY A 96 -8.84 -3.98 -15.07
CA GLY A 96 -9.70 -4.56 -16.11
C GLY A 96 -9.11 -4.56 -17.53
N ASN A 97 -7.88 -4.05 -17.72
CA ASN A 97 -7.18 -4.07 -19.00
C ASN A 97 -6.03 -5.09 -18.97
N PRO A 98 -6.17 -6.27 -19.60
CA PRO A 98 -5.17 -7.32 -19.56
C PRO A 98 -3.80 -6.89 -20.11
N LYS A 99 -3.79 -6.06 -21.17
CA LYS A 99 -2.54 -5.58 -21.78
C LYS A 99 -1.79 -4.65 -20.83
N ALA A 100 -2.49 -3.71 -20.20
CA ALA A 100 -1.89 -2.78 -19.24
C ALA A 100 -1.43 -3.52 -17.97
N THR A 101 -2.25 -4.46 -17.47
CA THR A 101 -1.91 -5.31 -16.32
C THR A 101 -0.66 -6.15 -16.58
N ALA A 102 -0.54 -6.77 -17.77
CA ALA A 102 0.64 -7.53 -18.16
C ALA A 102 1.88 -6.63 -18.35
N ALA A 103 1.70 -5.40 -18.85
CA ALA A 103 2.78 -4.44 -18.98
C ALA A 103 3.33 -4.00 -17.61
N LEU A 104 2.45 -3.76 -16.62
CA LEU A 104 2.84 -3.46 -15.24
C LEU A 104 3.67 -4.61 -14.64
N ALA A 105 3.18 -5.85 -14.74
CA ALA A 105 3.89 -7.02 -14.24
C ALA A 105 5.26 -7.19 -14.91
N SER A 106 5.32 -7.01 -16.23
CA SER A 106 6.56 -7.11 -17.01
C SER A 106 7.56 -6.02 -16.63
N TRP A 107 7.09 -4.79 -16.41
CA TRP A 107 7.92 -3.66 -16.01
C TRP A 107 8.57 -3.90 -14.64
N LEU A 108 7.79 -4.37 -13.67
CA LEU A 108 8.29 -4.71 -12.33
C LEU A 108 9.29 -5.88 -12.38
N LYS A 109 8.95 -6.95 -13.12
CA LYS A 109 9.84 -8.11 -13.31
C LYS A 109 11.16 -7.70 -13.96
N GLY A 110 11.13 -6.86 -14.99
CA GLY A 110 12.33 -6.37 -15.67
C GLY A 110 13.27 -5.54 -14.79
N ARG A 111 12.79 -5.07 -13.63
CA ARG A 111 13.57 -4.33 -12.62
C ARG A 111 13.94 -5.16 -11.40
N ASN A 112 13.80 -6.48 -11.48
CA ASN A 112 14.05 -7.40 -10.38
C ASN A 112 13.23 -7.09 -9.12
N ALA A 113 12.05 -6.48 -9.30
CA ALA A 113 11.10 -6.29 -8.22
C ALA A 113 10.75 -7.63 -7.59
N SER A 114 10.51 -7.62 -6.28
CA SER A 114 10.20 -8.80 -5.50
C SER A 114 8.91 -8.67 -4.67
N PRO A 115 7.79 -8.10 -5.18
CA PRO A 115 6.53 -8.12 -4.44
C PRO A 115 5.98 -9.56 -4.33
N ASN A 116 5.24 -9.85 -3.26
CA ASN A 116 4.49 -11.10 -3.14
C ASN A 116 3.24 -11.12 -4.04
N ALA A 117 2.65 -9.95 -4.30
CA ALA A 117 1.60 -9.79 -5.30
C ALA A 117 1.62 -8.36 -5.88
N ILE A 118 1.18 -8.25 -7.14
CA ILE A 118 1.02 -6.97 -7.84
C ILE A 118 -0.47 -6.79 -8.05
N LEU A 119 -1.06 -5.80 -7.40
CA LEU A 119 -2.49 -5.56 -7.40
C LEU A 119 -2.84 -4.42 -8.36
N VAL A 120 -3.96 -4.57 -9.06
CA VAL A 120 -4.58 -3.47 -9.82
C VAL A 120 -5.80 -2.99 -9.07
N ASP A 121 -5.85 -1.69 -8.82
CA ASP A 121 -6.91 -1.04 -8.05
C ASP A 121 -7.69 -0.07 -8.95
N SER A 122 -9.02 -0.12 -8.88
CA SER A 122 -9.90 0.85 -9.57
C SER A 122 -9.97 2.22 -8.86
N GLY A 123 -9.20 2.38 -7.78
CA GLY A 123 -9.18 3.56 -6.93
C GLY A 123 -9.92 3.38 -5.60
N LYS A 124 -10.57 2.23 -5.39
CA LYS A 124 -11.25 1.94 -4.13
C LYS A 124 -10.24 1.81 -2.99
N ILE A 125 -9.16 1.06 -3.21
CA ILE A 125 -8.14 0.84 -2.19
C ILE A 125 -7.35 2.14 -1.97
N GLY A 126 -6.96 2.83 -3.04
CA GLY A 126 -6.24 4.10 -2.96
C GLY A 126 -7.00 5.14 -2.14
N ARG A 127 -8.30 5.30 -2.37
CA ARG A 127 -9.13 6.23 -1.58
C ARG A 127 -9.26 5.79 -0.13
N ALA A 128 -9.44 4.50 0.14
CA ALA A 128 -9.53 3.97 1.50
C ALA A 128 -8.23 4.20 2.29
N TYR A 129 -7.06 4.08 1.65
CA TYR A 129 -5.76 4.33 2.28
C TYR A 129 -5.31 5.78 2.23
N GLY A 130 -6.06 6.66 1.54
CA GLY A 130 -5.64 8.04 1.31
C GLY A 130 -4.34 8.12 0.51
N ALA A 131 -4.15 7.25 -0.49
CA ALA A 131 -2.97 7.24 -1.34
C ALA A 131 -2.92 8.51 -2.20
N ARG A 132 -1.83 9.28 -2.07
CA ARG A 132 -1.69 10.61 -2.68
C ARG A 132 -0.58 10.69 -3.70
N THR A 133 0.55 10.03 -3.46
CA THR A 133 1.72 10.06 -4.34
C THR A 133 2.15 8.66 -4.76
N THR A 134 3.10 8.60 -5.69
CA THR A 134 3.81 7.39 -6.10
C THR A 134 5.33 7.68 -6.04
N PRO A 135 6.12 6.96 -5.21
CA PRO A 135 5.67 5.96 -4.25
C PRO A 135 4.92 6.56 -3.04
N HIS A 136 4.00 5.78 -2.46
CA HIS A 136 3.44 6.02 -1.13
C HIS A 136 3.37 4.69 -0.37
N MET A 137 3.92 4.67 0.83
CA MET A 137 4.26 3.45 1.55
C MET A 137 3.43 3.32 2.81
N TYR A 138 3.00 2.10 3.10
CA TYR A 138 2.24 1.76 4.32
C TYR A 138 2.80 0.48 4.93
N VAL A 139 2.89 0.41 6.26
CA VAL A 139 3.24 -0.84 6.97
C VAL A 139 2.12 -1.19 7.94
N ILE A 140 1.64 -2.42 7.85
CA ILE A 140 0.56 -2.99 8.65
C ILE A 140 1.16 -4.11 9.50
N ASP A 141 0.78 -4.17 10.77
CA ASP A 141 1.27 -5.17 11.72
C ASP A 141 0.45 -6.48 11.70
N PRO A 142 0.92 -7.55 12.37
CA PRO A 142 0.22 -8.84 12.46
C PRO A 142 -1.21 -8.78 13.01
N ALA A 143 -1.54 -7.74 13.79
CA ALA A 143 -2.88 -7.51 14.32
C ALA A 143 -3.79 -6.76 13.33
N GLY A 144 -3.28 -6.40 12.14
CA GLY A 144 -4.01 -5.65 11.12
C GLY A 144 -4.06 -4.16 11.38
N LYS A 145 -3.18 -3.62 12.23
CA LYS A 145 -3.11 -2.19 12.55
C LYS A 145 -2.10 -1.50 11.63
N LEU A 146 -2.45 -0.32 11.13
CA LEU A 146 -1.52 0.52 10.37
C LEU A 146 -0.50 1.14 11.32
N VAL A 147 0.79 0.86 11.12
CA VAL A 147 1.90 1.31 11.98
C VAL A 147 2.86 2.28 11.28
N TYR A 148 2.80 2.38 9.96
CA TYR A 148 3.53 3.37 9.18
C TYR A 148 2.72 3.86 7.98
N ALA A 149 2.77 5.15 7.67
CA ALA A 149 2.31 5.71 6.40
C ALA A 149 3.21 6.89 5.97
N GLY A 150 3.72 6.88 4.75
CA GLY A 150 4.52 7.99 4.23
C GLY A 150 5.48 7.65 3.10
N ALA A 151 6.58 8.39 3.02
CA ALA A 151 7.60 8.21 1.99
C ALA A 151 8.34 6.88 2.09
N ILE A 152 9.05 6.49 1.02
CA ILE A 152 10.04 5.42 1.10
C ILE A 152 11.31 5.86 1.86
N ASP A 153 11.80 7.07 1.61
CA ASP A 153 13.02 7.59 2.23
C ASP A 153 12.97 9.10 2.54
N SER A 154 14.07 9.64 3.04
CA SER A 154 14.21 11.03 3.45
C SER A 154 14.56 12.03 2.34
N LYS A 155 14.67 11.61 1.07
CA LYS A 155 15.19 12.41 -0.05
C LYS A 155 14.16 12.50 -1.19
N PRO A 156 13.30 13.56 -1.18
CA PRO A 156 12.25 13.76 -2.18
C PRO A 156 12.81 14.28 -3.52
N SER A 157 13.58 13.45 -4.20
CA SER A 157 14.23 13.78 -5.48
C SER A 157 14.09 12.65 -6.49
N THR A 158 14.33 12.96 -7.75
CA THR A 158 14.42 11.99 -8.85
C THR A 158 15.87 11.59 -9.16
N ASN A 159 16.86 12.11 -8.42
CA ASN A 159 18.28 11.80 -8.63
C ASN A 159 18.69 10.51 -7.89
N PRO A 160 19.15 9.45 -8.59
CA PRO A 160 19.63 8.23 -7.95
C PRO A 160 20.82 8.45 -7.00
N ALA A 161 21.64 9.49 -7.23
CA ALA A 161 22.80 9.78 -6.39
C ALA A 161 22.44 10.17 -4.95
N ASP A 162 21.17 10.51 -4.67
CA ASP A 162 20.70 10.82 -3.32
C ASP A 162 20.43 9.58 -2.47
N ILE A 163 20.32 8.39 -3.07
CA ILE A 163 19.93 7.15 -2.40
C ILE A 163 20.92 6.74 -1.30
N PRO A 164 22.26 6.72 -1.52
CA PRO A 164 23.20 6.32 -0.49
C PRO A 164 23.16 7.19 0.78
N GLY A 165 22.74 8.45 0.66
CA GLY A 165 22.60 9.40 1.76
C GLY A 165 21.18 9.51 2.35
N ALA A 166 20.24 8.70 1.87
CA ALA A 166 18.86 8.72 2.34
C ALA A 166 18.64 7.74 3.50
N ILE A 167 17.81 8.14 4.47
CA ILE A 167 17.27 7.20 5.46
C ILE A 167 16.08 6.51 4.81
N ASN A 168 16.19 5.21 4.55
CA ASN A 168 15.06 4.41 4.06
C ASN A 168 14.11 4.10 5.22
N TYR A 169 13.00 4.83 5.28
CA TYR A 169 12.02 4.75 6.37
C TYR A 169 11.30 3.41 6.42
N VAL A 170 11.08 2.78 5.26
CA VAL A 170 10.41 1.47 5.20
C VAL A 170 11.31 0.38 5.76
N THR A 171 12.60 0.38 5.38
CA THR A 171 13.60 -0.53 5.93
C THR A 171 13.73 -0.35 7.44
N GLN A 172 13.84 0.91 7.91
CA GLN A 172 13.88 1.23 9.33
C GLN A 172 12.64 0.73 10.08
N ALA A 173 11.43 1.00 9.57
CA ALA A 173 10.19 0.54 10.18
C ALA A 173 10.13 -0.99 10.25
N ILE A 174 10.50 -1.70 9.17
CA ILE A 174 10.56 -3.17 9.14
C ILE A 174 11.54 -3.70 10.18
N ASP A 175 12.72 -3.09 10.30
CA ASP A 175 13.75 -3.49 11.26
C ASP A 175 13.30 -3.30 12.71
N GLU A 176 12.66 -2.17 13.00
CA GLU A 176 12.13 -1.85 14.31
C GLU A 176 11.03 -2.84 14.71
N VAL A 177 10.01 -3.03 13.86
CA VAL A 177 8.89 -3.91 14.20
C VAL A 177 9.31 -5.38 14.28
N SER A 178 10.24 -5.82 13.42
CA SER A 178 10.79 -7.17 13.48
C SER A 178 11.63 -7.41 14.74
N ALA A 179 12.14 -6.34 15.37
CA ALA A 179 12.83 -6.38 16.66
C ALA A 179 11.88 -6.17 17.85
N GLY A 180 10.56 -6.14 17.64
CA GLY A 180 9.56 -5.88 18.69
C GLY A 180 9.55 -4.43 19.20
N LYS A 181 10.13 -3.50 18.45
CA LYS A 181 10.17 -2.07 18.79
C LYS A 181 9.04 -1.31 18.10
N PRO A 182 8.54 -0.21 18.70
CA PRO A 182 7.64 0.70 17.99
C PRO A 182 8.36 1.36 16.81
N VAL A 183 7.59 1.69 15.76
CA VAL A 183 8.10 2.47 14.62
C VAL A 183 8.45 3.88 15.09
N SER A 184 9.70 4.28 14.92
CA SER A 184 10.20 5.58 15.41
C SER A 184 9.67 6.77 14.62
N ARG A 185 9.37 6.56 13.33
CA ARG A 185 8.78 7.56 12.42
C ARG A 185 7.49 7.02 11.83
N PRO A 186 6.40 6.90 12.60
CA PRO A 186 5.18 6.23 12.16
C PRO A 186 4.46 6.99 11.03
N ILE A 187 4.74 8.29 10.86
CA ILE A 187 4.19 9.11 9.78
C ILE A 187 5.34 9.92 9.19
N THR A 188 5.48 9.90 7.87
CA THR A 188 6.39 10.80 7.14
C THR A 188 5.67 11.43 5.96
N GLN A 189 6.16 12.59 5.49
CA GLN A 189 5.55 13.26 4.35
C GLN A 189 5.83 12.46 3.07
N PRO A 190 4.80 11.92 2.39
CA PRO A 190 5.02 11.21 1.14
C PRO A 190 5.37 12.20 0.02
N TYR A 191 6.12 11.73 -0.98
CA TYR A 191 6.52 12.51 -2.14
C TYR A 191 6.37 11.70 -3.42
N GLY A 192 6.28 12.39 -4.55
CA GLY A 192 6.23 11.77 -5.87
C GLY A 192 5.15 12.36 -6.75
N CYS A 193 4.86 11.69 -7.87
CA CYS A 193 3.73 12.08 -8.72
C CYS A 193 2.41 11.75 -8.04
N SER A 194 1.40 12.59 -8.23
CA SER A 194 0.04 12.30 -7.75
C SER A 194 -0.49 10.98 -8.28
N VAL A 195 -1.18 10.21 -7.43
CA VAL A 195 -1.89 8.98 -7.83
C VAL A 195 -2.91 9.31 -8.92
N LYS A 196 -2.98 8.46 -9.94
CA LYS A 196 -3.77 8.66 -11.17
C LYS A 196 -5.15 7.99 -11.09
N TYR A 197 -6.01 8.50 -10.21
CA TYR A 197 -7.40 8.03 -10.12
C TYR A 197 -8.17 8.28 -11.42
N ALA A 198 -9.08 7.36 -11.76
CA ALA A 198 -10.12 7.60 -12.76
C ALA A 198 -10.91 8.87 -12.41
N ALA A 199 -11.25 9.64 -13.44
CA ALA A 199 -12.17 10.76 -13.30
C ALA A 199 -13.52 10.21 -12.78
N SER A 200 -13.96 10.76 -11.66
CA SER A 200 -15.27 10.47 -11.06
C SER A 200 -16.40 11.12 -11.83
#